data_AF-A0AAW2KVL4-F1
#
_entry.id   AF-A0AAW2KVL4-F1
#
_cell.length_a   1.000
_cell.length_b   1.000
_cell.length_c   1.000
_cell.angle_alpha   90.00
_cell.angle_beta   90.00
_cell.angle_gamma   90.00
#
_symmetry.space_group_name_H-M   'P 1'
#
loop_
_entity.id
_entity.type
_entity.pdbx_description
1 polymer ?
#
loop_
_entity_poly.entity_id
_entity_poly.type
_entity_poly.pdbx_seq_one_letter_code
_entity_poly.pdbx_strand_id
1 'polypeptide(L)'
;MADGRDDDAAVNERIRIAVDERIRNTVNERLREDADFLQMHGIENAGMTIVTAPMDGTNYLAWSRAIKLALRGRMKLCFIDGTSLKPDHGHENYDKWIRVDSMVQTWILNSISKNIVGAFLYTKTSRELWLDLEERYGESNGPLVYQLQREITLYFTRFTVCC
;
A
#
# COMPACT_ATOMS: atom_id res chain seq x y z
N MET A 1 -27.61 54.58 14.52
CA MET A 1 -26.35 53.81 14.64
C MET A 1 -26.69 52.38 15.02
N ALA A 2 -27.05 51.55 14.03
CA ALA A 2 -27.26 50.11 14.20
C ALA A 2 -27.15 49.52 12.79
N ASP A 3 -25.92 49.23 12.36
CA ASP A 3 -25.68 48.68 11.01
C ASP A 3 -24.55 47.64 10.98
N GLY A 4 -23.67 47.57 11.99
CA GLY A 4 -22.51 46.67 11.94
C GLY A 4 -22.75 45.24 12.44
N ARG A 5 -23.83 44.96 13.18
CA ARG A 5 -24.01 43.67 13.89
C ARG A 5 -24.76 42.61 13.06
N ASP A 6 -25.52 43.03 12.06
CA ASP A 6 -26.29 42.15 11.16
C ASP A 6 -25.39 41.61 10.03
N ASP A 7 -24.45 42.44 9.56
CA ASP A 7 -23.45 42.07 8.55
C ASP A 7 -22.47 41.00 9.08
N ASP A 8 -22.01 41.13 10.33
CA ASP A 8 -21.12 40.14 10.97
C ASP A 8 -21.81 38.76 11.13
N ALA A 9 -23.12 38.75 11.38
CA ALA A 9 -23.90 37.52 11.48
C ALA A 9 -24.05 36.84 10.11
N ALA A 10 -24.35 37.62 9.06
CA ALA A 10 -24.44 37.13 7.69
C ALA A 10 -23.10 36.60 7.17
N VAL A 11 -21.98 37.26 7.53
CA VAL A 11 -20.62 36.80 7.19
C VAL A 11 -20.30 35.49 7.92
N ASN A 12 -20.60 35.39 9.22
CA ASN A 12 -20.36 34.16 9.97
C ASN A 12 -21.19 32.98 9.45
N GLU A 13 -22.43 33.20 9.03
CA GLU A 13 -23.26 32.14 8.44
C GLU A 13 -22.72 31.67 7.08
N ARG A 14 -22.27 32.61 6.25
CA ARG A 14 -21.58 32.28 4.98
C ARG A 14 -20.32 31.45 5.21
N ILE A 15 -19.54 31.78 6.24
CA ILE A 15 -18.35 31.01 6.61
C ILE A 15 -18.75 29.60 7.06
N ARG A 16 -19.79 29.44 7.89
CA ARG A 16 -20.27 28.11 8.31
C ARG A 16 -20.68 27.25 7.13
N ILE A 17 -21.49 27.79 6.23
CA ILE A 17 -21.97 27.08 5.04
C ILE A 17 -20.80 26.66 4.15
N ALA A 18 -19.85 27.56 3.92
CA ALA A 18 -18.66 27.26 3.10
C ALA A 18 -17.77 26.19 3.74
N VAL A 19 -17.62 26.20 5.07
CA VAL A 19 -16.87 25.18 5.81
C VAL A 19 -17.58 23.82 5.73
N ASP A 20 -18.89 23.78 5.97
CA ASP A 20 -19.67 22.53 5.90
C ASP A 20 -19.69 21.95 4.48
N GLU A 21 -19.78 22.79 3.45
CA GLU A 21 -19.68 22.36 2.06
C GLU A 21 -18.29 21.83 1.73
N ARG A 22 -17.23 22.48 2.22
CA ARG A 22 -15.85 22.01 2.05
C ARG A 22 -15.64 20.65 2.71
N ILE A 23 -16.11 20.48 3.95
CA ILE A 23 -16.05 19.21 4.67
C ILE A 23 -16.80 18.13 3.90
N ARG A 24 -18.03 18.42 3.45
CA ARG A 24 -18.86 17.48 2.69
C ARG A 24 -18.18 17.05 1.39
N ASN A 25 -17.57 17.99 0.67
CA ASN A 25 -16.86 17.69 -0.58
C ASN A 25 -15.62 16.83 -0.33
N THR A 26 -14.82 17.13 0.70
CA THR A 26 -13.66 16.31 1.06
C THR A 26 -14.05 14.89 1.49
N VAL A 27 -15.16 14.73 2.23
CA VAL A 27 -15.68 13.41 2.59
C VAL A 27 -16.14 12.65 1.34
N ASN A 28 -16.88 13.30 0.44
CA ASN A 28 -17.35 12.69 -0.79
C ASN A 28 -16.21 12.29 -1.74
N GLU A 29 -15.14 13.08 -1.83
CA GLU A 29 -13.94 12.74 -2.60
C GLU A 29 -13.28 11.47 -2.08
N ARG A 30 -13.07 11.37 -0.76
CA ARG A 30 -12.49 10.16 -0.13
C ARG A 30 -13.37 8.93 -0.34
N LEU A 31 -14.69 9.07 -0.19
CA LEU A 31 -15.62 7.97 -0.43
C LEU A 31 -15.60 7.48 -1.88
N ARG A 32 -15.38 8.38 -2.85
CA ARG A 32 -15.21 8.02 -4.26
C ARG A 32 -13.90 7.27 -4.49
N GLU A 33 -12.80 7.74 -3.90
CA GLU A 33 -11.50 7.06 -3.95
C GLU A 33 -11.59 5.64 -3.34
N ASP A 34 -12.22 5.52 -2.16
CA ASP A 34 -12.46 4.22 -1.50
C ASP A 34 -13.32 3.28 -2.36
N ALA A 35 -14.35 3.81 -3.03
CA ALA A 35 -15.19 3.03 -3.93
C ALA A 35 -14.42 2.53 -5.17
N ASP A 36 -13.47 3.32 -5.67
CA ASP A 36 -12.66 2.99 -6.84
C ASP A 36 -11.68 1.84 -6.51
N PHE A 37 -11.05 1.87 -5.33
CA PHE A 37 -10.17 0.78 -4.87
C PHE A 37 -10.89 -0.56 -4.70
N LEU A 38 -12.22 -0.54 -4.51
CA LEU A 38 -13.04 -1.73 -4.32
C LEU A 38 -13.63 -2.28 -5.62
N GLN A 39 -13.53 -1.55 -6.73
CA GLN A 39 -14.03 -2.01 -8.01
C GLN A 39 -13.04 -3.04 -8.60
N MET A 40 -13.53 -4.23 -8.95
CA MET A 40 -12.75 -5.16 -9.77
C MET A 40 -12.98 -4.81 -11.23
N HIS A 41 -11.91 -4.51 -11.95
CA HIS A 41 -12.02 -4.30 -13.40
C HIS A 41 -12.15 -5.65 -14.10
N GLY A 42 -12.95 -5.76 -15.16
CA GLY A 42 -13.21 -7.04 -15.85
C GLY A 42 -11.99 -7.74 -16.45
N ILE A 43 -10.83 -7.08 -16.48
CA ILE A 43 -9.54 -7.60 -16.95
C ILE A 43 -8.78 -8.33 -15.82
N GLU A 44 -9.17 -8.08 -14.56
CA GLU A 44 -8.53 -8.62 -13.37
C GLU A 44 -9.06 -10.04 -13.09
N ASN A 45 -8.21 -11.04 -13.30
CA ASN A 45 -8.52 -12.42 -12.98
C ASN A 45 -7.45 -13.04 -12.07
N ALA A 46 -7.85 -14.10 -11.35
CA ALA A 46 -6.99 -14.79 -10.39
C ALA A 46 -5.75 -15.45 -11.04
N GLY A 47 -5.84 -15.78 -12.34
CA GLY A 47 -4.74 -16.35 -13.12
C GLY A 47 -3.74 -15.32 -13.64
N MET A 48 -3.95 -14.02 -13.39
CA MET A 48 -3.07 -12.97 -13.90
C MET A 48 -1.74 -13.00 -13.15
N THR A 49 -0.65 -13.24 -13.89
CA THR A 49 0.69 -13.07 -13.37
C THR A 49 1.02 -11.58 -13.31
N ILE A 50 1.16 -11.03 -12.10
CA ILE A 50 1.49 -9.61 -11.90
C ILE A 50 2.99 -9.32 -11.98
N VAL A 51 3.84 -10.34 -11.84
CA VAL A 51 5.31 -10.23 -11.91
C VAL A 51 5.87 -11.46 -12.64
N THR A 52 6.75 -11.22 -13.62
CA THR A 52 7.30 -12.28 -14.49
C THR A 52 8.33 -13.18 -13.79
N ALA A 53 9.08 -12.63 -12.82
CA ALA A 53 10.09 -13.36 -12.06
C ALA A 53 9.54 -13.72 -10.67
N PRO A 54 9.27 -15.01 -10.38
CA PRO A 54 8.77 -15.43 -9.08
C PRO A 54 9.78 -15.20 -7.97
N MET A 55 9.30 -14.97 -6.76
CA MET A 55 10.16 -14.86 -5.58
C MET A 55 10.75 -16.22 -5.22
N ASP A 56 12.08 -16.33 -5.11
CA ASP A 56 12.79 -17.58 -4.76
C ASP A 56 13.47 -17.55 -3.38
N GLY A 57 13.35 -16.43 -2.66
CA GLY A 57 13.98 -16.21 -1.35
C GLY A 57 15.22 -15.31 -1.42
N THR A 58 15.84 -15.16 -2.58
CA THR A 58 17.07 -14.36 -2.76
C THR A 58 16.80 -13.03 -3.44
N ASN A 59 15.72 -12.95 -4.21
CA ASN A 59 15.36 -11.80 -5.05
C ASN A 59 14.28 -10.89 -4.43
N TYR A 60 14.04 -10.96 -3.12
CA TYR A 60 12.93 -10.27 -2.45
C TYR A 60 12.87 -8.77 -2.73
N LEU A 61 14.00 -8.05 -2.75
CA LEU A 61 13.99 -6.60 -3.00
C LEU A 61 13.49 -6.23 -4.40
N ALA A 62 13.97 -6.94 -5.43
CA ALA A 62 13.55 -6.71 -6.81
C ALA A 62 12.09 -7.14 -7.02
N TRP A 63 11.72 -8.29 -6.47
CA TRP A 63 10.36 -8.83 -6.52
C TRP A 63 9.37 -7.92 -5.79
N SER A 64 9.65 -7.49 -4.56
CA SER A 64 8.76 -6.66 -3.75
C SER A 64 8.53 -5.29 -4.40
N ARG A 65 9.55 -4.70 -5.02
CA ARG A 65 9.41 -3.48 -5.82
C ARG A 65 8.50 -3.70 -7.04
N ALA A 66 8.65 -4.82 -7.75
CA ALA A 66 7.81 -5.15 -8.90
C ALA A 66 6.33 -5.35 -8.49
N ILE A 67 6.07 -6.03 -7.38
CA ILE A 67 4.71 -6.21 -6.83
C ILE A 67 4.10 -4.86 -6.47
N LYS A 68 4.81 -4.01 -5.73
CA LYS A 68 4.31 -2.66 -5.36
C LYS A 68 3.96 -1.83 -6.60
N LEU A 69 4.79 -1.87 -7.65
CA LEU A 69 4.49 -1.17 -8.90
C LEU A 69 3.27 -1.74 -9.62
N ALA A 70 3.15 -3.06 -9.70
CA ALA A 70 2.01 -3.73 -10.34
C ALA A 70 0.69 -3.42 -9.62
N LEU A 71 0.69 -3.45 -8.28
CA LEU A 71 -0.49 -3.13 -7.48
C LEU A 71 -0.81 -1.63 -7.54
N ARG A 72 0.19 -0.75 -7.55
CA ARG A 72 -0.02 0.71 -7.71
C ARG A 72 -0.68 1.03 -9.05
N GLY A 73 -0.25 0.40 -10.14
CA GLY A 73 -0.88 0.57 -11.46
C GLY A 73 -2.34 0.11 -11.54
N ARG A 74 -2.78 -0.72 -10.59
CA ARG A 74 -4.17 -1.21 -10.45
C ARG A 74 -4.92 -0.55 -9.29
N MET A 75 -4.29 0.43 -8.64
CA MET A 75 -4.84 1.09 -7.46
C MET A 75 -5.14 0.12 -6.29
N LYS A 76 -4.45 -1.03 -6.21
CA LYS A 76 -4.63 -2.03 -5.13
C LYS A 76 -3.50 -2.00 -4.08
N LEU A 77 -2.60 -1.02 -4.15
CA LEU A 77 -1.47 -0.92 -3.22
C LEU A 77 -1.93 -0.73 -1.76
N CYS A 78 -3.09 -0.07 -1.56
CA CYS A 78 -3.65 0.21 -0.25
C CYS A 78 -3.97 -1.03 0.59
N PHE A 79 -4.10 -2.22 -0.03
CA PHE A 79 -4.32 -3.49 0.66
C PHE A 79 -3.05 -4.01 1.35
N ILE A 80 -1.87 -3.83 0.75
CA ILE A 80 -0.60 -4.25 1.35
C ILE A 80 0.03 -3.17 2.25
N ASP A 81 -0.10 -1.89 1.87
CA ASP A 81 0.37 -0.78 2.70
C ASP A 81 -0.52 -0.60 3.94
N GLY A 82 -1.76 -1.11 3.87
CA GLY A 82 -2.68 -1.09 4.99
C GLY A 82 -3.43 0.21 5.19
N THR A 83 -3.36 1.11 4.20
CA THR A 83 -4.17 2.33 4.11
C THR A 83 -5.66 1.99 3.96
N SER A 84 -5.98 0.88 3.28
CA SER A 84 -7.34 0.35 3.24
C SER A 84 -7.59 -0.50 4.48
N LEU A 85 -8.39 0.03 5.41
CA LEU A 85 -8.81 -0.71 6.59
C LEU A 85 -9.93 -1.67 6.23
N LYS A 86 -9.90 -2.86 6.83
CA LYS A 86 -10.97 -3.84 6.71
C LYS A 86 -12.27 -3.22 7.27
N PRO A 87 -13.35 -3.13 6.47
CA PRO A 87 -14.63 -2.62 6.95
C PRO A 87 -15.22 -3.52 8.05
N ASP A 88 -16.10 -2.95 8.88
CA ASP A 88 -16.83 -3.70 9.89
C ASP A 88 -17.81 -4.71 9.25
N HIS A 89 -18.06 -5.79 9.99
CA HIS A 89 -19.04 -6.80 9.62
C HIS A 89 -20.44 -6.16 9.50
N GLY A 90 -20.99 -6.11 8.29
CA GLY A 90 -22.29 -5.51 7.98
C GLY A 90 -22.22 -4.22 7.15
N HIS A 91 -21.02 -3.68 6.91
CA HIS A 91 -20.84 -2.57 5.98
C HIS A 91 -21.08 -3.04 4.53
N GLU A 92 -21.72 -2.22 3.69
CA GLU A 92 -22.05 -2.58 2.29
C GLU A 92 -20.81 -2.99 1.48
N ASN A 93 -19.66 -2.39 1.80
CA ASN A 93 -18.39 -2.65 1.13
C ASN A 93 -17.61 -3.85 1.70
N TYR A 94 -18.07 -4.51 2.76
CA TYR A 94 -17.36 -5.63 3.40
C TYR A 94 -17.07 -6.76 2.40
N ASP A 95 -18.10 -7.24 1.70
CA ASP A 95 -17.96 -8.35 0.74
C ASP A 95 -17.10 -7.95 -0.46
N LYS A 96 -17.19 -6.70 -0.92
CA LYS A 96 -16.35 -6.18 -2.00
C LYS A 96 -14.89 -6.14 -1.57
N TRP A 97 -14.62 -5.65 -0.36
CA TRP A 97 -13.29 -5.57 0.21
C TRP A 97 -12.66 -6.96 0.34
N ILE A 98 -13.37 -7.93 0.90
CA ILE A 98 -12.89 -9.32 1.03
C ILE A 98 -12.54 -9.94 -0.34
N ARG A 99 -13.37 -9.69 -1.36
CA ARG A 99 -13.11 -10.20 -2.71
C ARG A 99 -11.83 -9.62 -3.30
N VAL A 100 -11.63 -8.31 -3.17
CA VAL A 100 -10.42 -7.64 -3.68
C VAL A 100 -9.18 -8.07 -2.89
N ASP A 101 -9.27 -8.15 -1.56
CA ASP A 101 -8.17 -8.62 -0.70
C ASP A 101 -7.75 -10.06 -1.06
N SER A 102 -8.72 -10.96 -1.25
CA SER A 102 -8.47 -12.35 -1.68
C SER A 102 -7.82 -12.42 -3.07
N MET A 103 -8.16 -11.49 -3.97
CA MET A 103 -7.55 -11.39 -5.30
C MET A 103 -6.09 -10.95 -5.20
N VAL A 104 -5.82 -9.90 -4.43
CA VAL A 104 -4.46 -9.41 -4.18
C VAL A 104 -3.61 -10.51 -3.54
N GLN A 105 -4.16 -11.22 -2.56
CA GLN A 105 -3.49 -12.36 -1.93
C GLN A 105 -3.15 -13.44 -2.94
N THR A 106 -4.09 -13.80 -3.83
CA THR A 106 -3.87 -14.79 -4.88
C THR A 106 -2.76 -14.35 -5.84
N TRP A 107 -2.72 -13.09 -6.26
CA TRP A 107 -1.65 -12.58 -7.12
C TRP A 107 -0.28 -12.64 -6.46
N ILE A 108 -0.19 -12.29 -5.18
CA ILE A 108 1.05 -12.39 -4.41
C ILE A 108 1.49 -13.86 -4.32
N LEU A 109 0.60 -14.78 -3.90
CA LEU A 109 0.91 -16.21 -3.80
C LEU A 109 1.33 -16.82 -5.14
N ASN A 110 0.68 -16.46 -6.24
CA ASN A 110 1.04 -16.92 -7.59
C ASN A 110 2.38 -16.37 -8.08
N SER A 111 2.85 -15.27 -7.50
CA SER A 111 4.15 -14.66 -7.81
C SER A 111 5.30 -15.18 -6.93
N ILE A 112 5.03 -16.17 -6.08
CA ILE A 112 6.01 -16.81 -5.19
C ILE A 112 6.34 -18.20 -5.73
N SER A 113 7.61 -18.61 -5.63
CA SER A 113 8.05 -19.95 -6.02
C SER A 113 7.35 -21.03 -5.20
N LYS A 114 7.00 -22.14 -5.86
CA LYS A 114 6.29 -23.28 -5.24
C LYS A 114 7.03 -23.89 -4.05
N ASN A 115 8.35 -23.72 -3.99
CA ASN A 115 9.18 -24.25 -2.91
C ASN A 115 8.96 -23.52 -1.57
N ILE A 116 8.53 -22.26 -1.60
CA ILE A 116 8.40 -21.42 -0.40
C ILE A 116 6.95 -20.97 -0.16
N VAL A 117 6.09 -21.00 -1.18
CA VAL A 117 4.68 -20.55 -1.07
C VAL A 117 3.90 -21.31 0.02
N GLY A 118 4.25 -22.56 0.30
CA GLY A 118 3.58 -23.39 1.30
C GLY A 118 3.57 -22.79 2.70
N ALA A 119 4.56 -21.97 3.03
CA ALA A 119 4.66 -21.30 4.33
C ALA A 119 3.66 -20.13 4.49
N PHE A 120 3.02 -19.70 3.40
CA PHE A 120 2.20 -18.49 3.32
C PHE A 120 0.72 -18.77 3.02
N LEU A 121 0.36 -20.03 2.73
CA LEU A 121 -0.99 -20.43 2.30
C LEU A 121 -2.10 -20.16 3.33
N TYR A 122 -1.76 -20.07 4.62
CA TYR A 122 -2.72 -19.93 5.71
C TYR A 122 -2.87 -18.48 6.22
N THR A 123 -2.28 -17.51 5.52
CA THR A 123 -2.44 -16.09 5.85
C THR A 123 -3.89 -15.65 5.61
N LYS A 124 -4.45 -14.78 6.46
CA LYS A 124 -5.88 -14.43 6.39
C LYS A 124 -6.16 -13.21 5.54
N THR A 125 -5.17 -12.34 5.38
CA THR A 125 -5.29 -11.10 4.59
C THR A 125 -4.05 -10.89 3.74
N SER A 126 -4.19 -10.12 2.67
CA SER A 126 -3.04 -9.74 1.83
C SER A 126 -1.99 -8.92 2.60
N ARG A 127 -2.43 -8.15 3.60
CA ARG A 127 -1.54 -7.39 4.49
C ARG A 127 -0.70 -8.27 5.39
N GLU A 128 -1.32 -9.24 6.07
CA GLU A 128 -0.59 -10.22 6.90
C GLU A 128 0.43 -10.98 6.05
N LEU A 129 0.03 -11.41 4.86
CA LEU A 129 0.94 -12.05 3.89
C LEU A 129 2.14 -11.16 3.56
N TRP A 130 1.88 -9.88 3.29
CA TRP A 130 2.94 -8.92 2.96
C TRP A 130 3.93 -8.72 4.12
N LEU A 131 3.43 -8.58 5.34
CA LEU A 131 4.26 -8.40 6.53
C LEU A 131 5.11 -9.63 6.83
N ASP A 132 4.54 -10.84 6.74
CA ASP A 132 5.29 -12.08 6.93
C ASP A 132 6.43 -12.24 5.91
N LEU A 133 6.20 -11.80 4.67
CA LEU A 133 7.23 -11.80 3.62
C LEU A 133 8.33 -10.78 3.91
N GLU A 134 7.96 -9.59 4.36
CA GLU A 134 8.89 -8.52 4.72
C GLU A 134 9.72 -8.87 5.95
N GLU A 135 9.14 -9.51 6.96
CA GLU A 135 9.87 -9.96 8.15
C GLU A 135 10.88 -11.06 7.79
N ARG A 136 10.48 -12.05 7.00
CA ARG A 136 11.34 -13.20 6.69
C ARG A 136 12.43 -12.91 5.66
N TYR A 137 12.15 -12.05 4.69
CA TYR A 137 13.02 -11.82 3.54
C TYR A 137 13.44 -10.35 3.35
N GLY A 138 12.84 -9.40 4.06
CA GLY A 138 13.21 -7.99 4.01
C GLY A 138 14.55 -7.67 4.67
N GLU A 139 14.96 -8.46 5.65
CA GLU A 139 16.27 -8.39 6.32
C GLU A 139 17.44 -8.90 5.45
N SER A 140 17.21 -9.35 4.21
CA SER A 140 18.26 -9.82 3.29
C SER A 140 19.22 -8.71 2.80
N ASN A 141 19.30 -7.61 3.54
CA ASN A 141 20.27 -6.53 3.42
C ASN A 141 21.68 -6.93 3.88
N GLY A 142 21.91 -8.11 4.46
CA GLY A 142 23.25 -8.56 4.87
C GLY A 142 24.33 -8.32 3.80
N PRO A 143 24.15 -8.74 2.53
CA PRO A 143 25.13 -8.53 1.47
C PRO A 143 25.24 -7.08 0.97
N LEU A 144 24.12 -6.35 0.85
CA LEU A 144 24.11 -4.96 0.36
C LEU A 144 24.65 -3.98 1.42
N VAL A 145 24.27 -4.16 2.68
CA VAL A 145 24.83 -3.44 3.83
C VAL A 145 26.30 -3.75 3.98
N TYR A 146 26.73 -5.01 3.83
CA TYR A 146 28.15 -5.36 3.83
C TYR A 146 28.92 -4.71 2.67
N GLN A 147 28.35 -4.67 1.46
CA GLN A 147 28.96 -3.99 0.32
C GLN A 147 29.11 -2.49 0.57
N LEU A 148 28.06 -1.82 1.06
CA LEU A 148 28.08 -0.40 1.40
C LEU A 148 29.05 -0.10 2.56
N GLN A 149 29.06 -0.93 3.60
CA GLN A 149 30.02 -0.82 4.71
C GLN A 149 31.46 -1.01 4.21
N ARG A 150 31.71 -1.96 3.31
CA ARG A 150 33.04 -2.18 2.73
C ARG A 150 33.47 -0.99 1.89
N GLU A 151 32.61 -0.43 1.06
CA GLU A 151 32.94 0.77 0.27
C GLU A 151 33.26 1.95 1.18
N ILE A 152 32.42 2.25 2.17
CA ILE A 152 32.67 3.32 3.14
C ILE A 152 33.99 3.10 3.89
N THR A 153 34.26 1.87 4.34
CA THR A 153 35.51 1.51 5.03
C THR A 153 36.72 1.66 4.09
N LEU A 154 36.58 1.29 2.82
CA LEU A 154 37.63 1.46 1.81
C LEU A 154 37.89 2.93 1.48
N TYR A 155 36.87 3.80 1.49
CA TYR A 155 37.06 5.24 1.38
C TYR A 155 37.84 5.78 2.60
N PHE A 156 37.46 5.39 3.82
CA PHE A 156 38.13 5.84 5.05
C PHE A 156 39.59 5.37 5.17
N THR A 157 39.92 4.14 4.76
CA THR A 157 41.31 3.65 4.75
C THR A 157 42.16 4.32 3.68
N ARG A 158 41.57 4.68 2.54
CA ARG A 158 42.26 5.39 1.46
C ARG A 158 42.64 6.83 1.83
N PHE A 159 41.91 7.46 2.75
CA PHE A 159 42.23 8.80 3.29
C PHE A 159 43.29 8.76 4.41
N THR A 160 43.36 7.69 5.20
CA THR A 160 44.32 7.58 6.33
C THR A 160 45.70 7.09 5.92
N VAL A 161 45.85 6.42 4.77
CA VAL A 161 47.15 6.00 4.20
C VAL A 161 47.81 7.11 3.36
N CYS A 162 47.11 8.22 3.12
CA CYS A 162 47.61 9.38 2.35
C CYS A 162 48.07 10.56 3.23
N CYS A 163 48.22 10.38 4.55
CA CYS A 163 48.85 11.35 5.46
C CYS A 163 50.17 10.79 6.01
#